data_AF-A0A7W3V0Z2-F1
#
_entry.id   AF-A0A7W3V0Z2-F1
#
_cell.length_a   1.000
_cell.length_b   1.000
_cell.length_c   1.000
_cell.angle_alpha   90.00
_cell.angle_beta   90.00
_cell.angle_gamma   90.00
#
_symmetry.space_group_name_H-M   'P 1'
#
loop_
_entity.id
_entity.type
_entity.pdbx_description
1 polymer ?
#
loop_
_entity_poly.entity_id
_entity_poly.type
_entity_poly.pdbx_seq_one_letter_code
_entity_poly.pdbx_strand_id
1 'polypeptide(L)'
;MKLPIRLVAVLLLWALVVPLAPATTSLSFLQDGYWIDMEIGHAESATVASIRVHVPGDSNGVHLPGNTFAVEVLDIDQRQLVLHYAGDLPALGPFVLTVEGDKARLDIDGRTVASTFRWLCSDVASSPG
;
A
#
# COMPACT_ATOMS: atom_id res chain seq x y z
N MET A 1 -18.36 52.88 -10.83
CA MET A 1 -19.35 51.82 -10.54
C MET A 1 -18.76 50.89 -9.48
N LYS A 2 -19.37 50.81 -8.29
CA LYS A 2 -18.92 49.95 -7.17
C LYS A 2 -19.83 48.72 -7.14
N LEU A 3 -19.30 47.53 -7.44
CA LEU A 3 -20.04 46.28 -7.25
C LEU A 3 -20.25 46.03 -5.74
N PRO A 4 -21.44 45.60 -5.29
CA PRO A 4 -21.69 45.36 -3.88
C PRO A 4 -21.03 44.05 -3.42
N ILE A 5 -20.10 44.20 -2.48
CA ILE A 5 -19.25 43.18 -1.81
C ILE A 5 -20.05 42.06 -1.10
N ARG A 6 -21.39 42.10 -1.12
CA ARG A 6 -22.24 41.16 -0.37
C ARG A 6 -22.47 39.79 -1.03
N LEU A 7 -22.02 39.56 -2.27
CA LEU A 7 -22.21 38.26 -2.94
C LEU A 7 -21.02 37.29 -2.85
N VAL A 8 -19.87 37.71 -2.30
CA VAL A 8 -18.66 36.86 -2.29
C VAL A 8 -18.64 35.89 -1.10
N ALA A 9 -19.37 36.17 -0.02
CA ALA A 9 -19.27 35.40 1.22
C ALA A 9 -20.02 34.05 1.19
N VAL A 10 -21.01 33.85 0.32
CA VAL A 10 -21.85 32.63 0.33
C VAL A 10 -21.29 31.52 -0.59
N LEU A 11 -20.50 31.88 -1.61
CA LEU A 11 -19.96 30.90 -2.57
C LEU A 11 -18.62 30.28 -2.16
N LEU A 12 -17.96 30.79 -1.12
CA LEU A 12 -16.69 30.25 -0.63
C LEU A 12 -16.86 29.09 0.37
N LEU A 13 -18.08 28.78 0.83
CA LEU A 13 -18.29 27.79 1.89
C LEU A 13 -18.48 26.34 1.39
N TRP A 14 -18.54 26.10 0.08
CA TRP A 14 -18.79 24.76 -0.50
C TRP A 14 -17.57 24.13 -1.17
N ALA A 15 -16.45 24.83 -1.31
CA ALA A 15 -15.30 24.36 -2.08
C ALA A 15 -14.23 23.61 -1.27
N LEU A 16 -14.45 23.34 0.02
CA LEU A 16 -13.42 22.70 0.85
C LEU A 16 -13.95 21.58 1.75
N VAL A 17 -14.82 20.72 1.21
CA VAL A 17 -14.82 19.32 1.65
C VAL A 17 -13.72 18.64 0.85
N VAL A 18 -12.46 18.83 1.25
CA VAL A 18 -11.40 17.93 0.81
C VAL A 18 -11.72 16.60 1.50
N PRO A 19 -12.09 15.54 0.78
CA PRO A 19 -12.12 14.23 1.42
C PRO A 19 -10.71 14.02 1.98
N LEU A 20 -10.59 13.83 3.30
CA LEU A 20 -9.34 13.35 3.87
C LEU A 20 -8.98 12.11 3.06
N ALA A 21 -7.91 12.20 2.26
CA ALA A 21 -7.41 11.02 1.60
C ALA A 21 -7.10 10.02 2.73
N PRO A 22 -7.64 8.79 2.66
CA PRO A 22 -7.30 7.77 3.65
C PRO A 22 -5.77 7.70 3.73
N ALA A 23 -5.20 7.79 4.94
CA ALA A 23 -3.75 7.84 5.09
C ALA A 23 -3.13 6.59 4.47
N THR A 24 -2.42 6.73 3.35
CA THR A 24 -1.91 5.59 2.60
C THR A 24 -0.54 5.19 3.12
N THR A 25 -0.50 4.20 4.01
CA THR A 25 0.77 3.66 4.53
C THR A 25 1.44 2.76 3.49
N SER A 26 2.77 2.73 3.47
CA SER A 26 3.52 1.83 2.60
C SER A 26 4.23 0.76 3.43
N LEU A 27 4.21 -0.48 2.97
CA LEU A 27 4.94 -1.57 3.59
C LEU A 27 5.87 -2.21 2.56
N SER A 28 7.04 -2.70 2.98
CA SER A 28 7.97 -3.29 2.01
C SER A 28 8.80 -4.48 2.49
N PHE A 29 9.11 -5.33 1.52
CA PHE A 29 10.01 -6.48 1.58
C PHE A 29 11.09 -6.32 0.51
N LEU A 30 12.37 -6.53 0.85
CA LEU A 30 13.46 -6.47 -0.10
C LEU A 30 14.49 -7.56 0.22
N GLN A 31 14.74 -8.49 -0.71
CA GLN A 31 15.80 -9.50 -0.58
C GLN A 31 16.04 -10.24 -1.89
N ASP A 32 17.29 -10.62 -2.17
CA ASP A 32 17.69 -11.47 -3.31
C ASP A 32 17.18 -10.99 -4.68
N GLY A 33 17.05 -9.67 -4.85
CA GLY A 33 16.52 -9.04 -6.07
C GLY A 33 15.00 -9.02 -6.15
N TYR A 34 14.28 -9.60 -5.18
CA TYR A 34 12.85 -9.42 -5.02
C TYR A 34 12.57 -8.17 -4.20
N TRP A 35 11.59 -7.39 -4.66
CA TRP A 35 11.08 -6.24 -3.93
C TRP A 35 9.57 -6.24 -4.02
N ILE A 36 8.91 -6.20 -2.86
CA ILE A 36 7.45 -6.04 -2.77
C ILE A 36 7.19 -4.76 -2.01
N ASP A 37 6.52 -3.81 -2.64
CA ASP A 37 5.90 -2.67 -1.98
C ASP A 37 4.41 -2.86 -1.93
N MET A 38 3.80 -2.44 -0.82
CA MET A 38 2.37 -2.53 -0.61
C MET A 38 1.83 -1.18 -0.20
N GLU A 39 0.65 -0.90 -0.72
CA GLU A 39 -0.14 0.26 -0.38
C GLU A 39 -1.25 -0.17 0.59
N ILE A 40 -1.31 0.44 1.77
CA ILE A 40 -2.35 0.18 2.77
C ILE A 40 -3.32 1.36 2.80
N GLY A 41 -4.57 1.11 2.42
CA GLY A 41 -5.67 2.05 2.56
C GLY A 41 -6.27 2.00 3.96
N HIS A 42 -6.71 3.15 4.47
CA HIS A 42 -7.36 3.30 5.79
C HIS A 42 -8.71 4.00 5.64
N ALA A 43 -9.78 3.23 5.39
CA ALA A 43 -11.14 3.77 5.36
C ALA A 43 -11.82 3.60 6.74
N GLU A 44 -12.29 2.40 7.05
CA GLU A 44 -12.80 2.02 8.38
C GLU A 44 -11.93 0.94 9.06
N SER A 45 -11.16 0.21 8.26
CA SER A 45 -10.13 -0.75 8.68
C SER A 45 -8.98 -0.70 7.67
N ALA A 46 -7.79 -1.12 8.10
CA ALA A 46 -6.64 -1.25 7.21
C ALA A 46 -6.91 -2.31 6.14
N THR A 47 -6.62 -2.01 4.89
CA THR A 47 -6.70 -2.97 3.77
C THR A 47 -5.52 -2.79 2.83
N VAL A 48 -5.02 -3.87 2.25
CA VAL A 48 -3.99 -3.78 1.21
C VAL A 48 -4.66 -3.35 -0.10
N ALA A 49 -4.48 -2.09 -0.49
CA ALA A 49 -5.10 -1.49 -1.66
C ALA A 49 -4.44 -1.97 -2.97
N SER A 50 -3.12 -2.10 -2.96
CA SER A 50 -2.35 -2.61 -4.10
C SER A 50 -0.99 -3.10 -3.67
N ILE A 51 -0.37 -3.93 -4.50
CA ILE A 51 1.03 -4.34 -4.33
C ILE A 51 1.80 -4.15 -5.64
N ARG A 52 3.09 -3.83 -5.55
CA ARG A 52 4.03 -3.81 -6.67
C ARG A 52 5.13 -4.82 -6.38
N VAL A 53 5.32 -5.76 -7.30
CA VAL A 53 6.28 -6.85 -7.15
C VAL A 53 7.34 -6.73 -8.24
N HIS A 54 8.60 -6.62 -7.83
CA HIS A 54 9.76 -6.74 -8.72
C HIS A 54 10.41 -8.09 -8.49
N VAL A 55 10.65 -8.81 -9.58
CA VAL A 55 11.45 -10.04 -9.58
C VAL A 55 12.90 -9.73 -9.97
N PRO A 56 13.88 -10.60 -9.68
CA PRO A 56 15.27 -10.35 -10.02
C PRO A 56 15.47 -10.06 -11.51
N GLY A 57 16.07 -8.91 -11.81
CA GLY A 57 16.31 -8.45 -13.18
C GLY A 57 15.16 -7.69 -13.83
N ASP A 58 14.02 -7.54 -13.15
CA ASP A 58 12.90 -6.71 -13.62
C ASP A 58 13.08 -5.24 -13.22
N SER A 59 12.92 -4.34 -14.20
CA SER A 59 13.00 -2.88 -14.01
C SER A 59 11.63 -2.21 -13.88
N ASN A 60 10.54 -2.86 -14.30
CA ASN A 60 9.23 -2.22 -14.39
C ASN A 60 8.33 -2.54 -13.18
N GLY A 61 8.45 -3.74 -12.62
CA GLY A 61 7.58 -4.25 -11.57
C GLY A 61 6.21 -4.63 -12.12
N VAL A 62 5.61 -5.64 -11.51
CA VAL A 62 4.23 -6.05 -11.76
C VAL A 62 3.33 -5.39 -10.73
N HIS A 63 2.39 -4.57 -11.19
CA HIS A 63 1.37 -3.98 -10.34
C HIS A 63 0.16 -4.91 -10.22
N LEU A 64 -0.19 -5.24 -8.99
CA LEU A 64 -1.31 -6.08 -8.62
C LEU A 64 -2.31 -5.24 -7.82
N PRO A 65 -3.48 -4.89 -8.39
CA PRO A 65 -4.53 -4.21 -7.65
C PRO A 65 -5.15 -5.15 -6.61
N GLY A 66 -5.74 -4.59 -5.54
CA GLY A 66 -6.25 -5.33 -4.37
C GLY A 66 -7.23 -6.48 -4.64
N ASN A 67 -7.84 -6.54 -5.83
CA ASN A 67 -8.72 -7.62 -6.25
C ASN A 67 -8.01 -8.79 -6.96
N THR A 68 -6.67 -8.76 -7.08
CA THR A 68 -5.87 -9.79 -7.76
C THR A 68 -5.12 -10.71 -6.81
N PHE A 69 -5.19 -10.46 -5.51
CA PHE A 69 -4.58 -11.27 -4.46
C PHE A 69 -5.54 -11.38 -3.27
N ALA A 70 -5.31 -12.36 -2.42
CA ALA A 70 -6.07 -12.54 -1.19
C ALA A 70 -5.21 -12.13 0.02
N VAL A 71 -5.80 -11.39 0.95
CA VAL A 71 -5.22 -11.08 2.26
C VAL A 71 -5.96 -11.93 3.28
N GLU A 72 -5.28 -12.92 3.84
CA GLU A 72 -5.85 -13.80 4.86
C GLU A 72 -5.77 -13.15 6.25
N VAL A 73 -4.64 -12.51 6.54
CA VAL A 73 -4.38 -11.79 7.79
C VAL A 73 -3.81 -10.42 7.47
N LEU A 74 -4.34 -9.39 8.10
CA LEU A 74 -3.71 -8.07 8.21
C LEU A 74 -4.02 -7.51 9.58
N ASP A 75 -3.01 -7.47 10.45
CA ASP A 75 -3.08 -6.84 11.76
C ASP A 75 -1.86 -5.92 11.91
N ILE A 76 -2.09 -4.61 11.77
CA ILE A 76 -1.03 -3.61 11.84
C ILE A 76 -0.46 -3.50 13.27
N ASP A 77 -1.31 -3.66 14.29
CA ASP A 77 -0.93 -3.52 15.69
C ASP A 77 -0.04 -4.68 16.15
N GLN A 78 -0.41 -5.91 15.75
CA GLN A 78 0.37 -7.11 16.01
C GLN A 78 1.46 -7.36 14.96
N ARG A 79 1.52 -6.52 13.91
CA ARG A 79 2.46 -6.65 12.79
C ARG A 79 2.41 -8.04 12.15
N GLN A 80 1.22 -8.44 11.73
CA GLN A 80 0.97 -9.70 11.04
C GLN A 80 0.38 -9.45 9.66
N LEU A 81 0.89 -10.15 8.66
CA LEU A 81 0.37 -10.14 7.30
C LEU A 81 0.51 -11.52 6.69
N VAL A 82 -0.56 -12.00 6.06
CA VAL A 82 -0.52 -13.19 5.20
C VAL A 82 -1.23 -12.85 3.89
N LEU A 83 -0.47 -12.82 2.80
CA LEU A 83 -0.94 -12.48 1.47
C LEU A 83 -0.66 -13.62 0.49
N HIS A 84 -1.67 -13.96 -0.30
CA HIS A 84 -1.62 -15.00 -1.33
C HIS A 84 -1.87 -14.43 -2.70
N TYR A 85 -0.99 -14.73 -3.65
CA TYR A 85 -1.18 -14.45 -5.06
C TYR A 85 -1.22 -15.77 -5.85
N ALA A 86 -2.27 -15.96 -6.64
CA ALA A 86 -2.53 -17.22 -7.35
C ALA A 86 -1.73 -17.39 -8.65
N GLY A 87 -1.04 -16.34 -9.13
CA GLY A 87 -0.26 -16.42 -10.37
C GLY A 87 -1.05 -16.18 -11.66
N ASP A 88 -2.11 -15.35 -11.61
CA ASP A 88 -2.98 -15.10 -12.77
C ASP A 88 -2.30 -14.27 -13.90
N LEU A 89 -1.11 -13.72 -13.66
CA LEU A 89 -0.36 -12.93 -14.64
C LEU A 89 0.88 -13.70 -15.15
N PRO A 90 1.12 -13.75 -16.47
CA PRO A 90 2.25 -14.49 -17.04
C PRO A 90 3.64 -14.05 -16.57
N ALA A 91 3.77 -12.79 -16.14
CA ALA A 91 5.03 -12.19 -15.73
C ALA A 91 5.43 -12.51 -14.27
N LEU A 92 4.55 -13.15 -13.50
CA LEU A 92 4.76 -13.39 -12.08
C LEU A 92 4.13 -14.72 -11.66
N GLY A 93 4.94 -15.64 -11.16
CA GLY A 93 4.46 -16.89 -10.59
C GLY A 93 3.62 -16.68 -9.31
N PRO A 94 2.88 -17.71 -8.88
CA PRO A 94 2.18 -17.66 -7.59
C PRO A 94 3.18 -17.46 -6.45
N PHE A 95 2.75 -16.75 -5.41
CA PHE A 95 3.56 -16.58 -4.21
C PHE A 95 2.72 -16.39 -2.96
N VAL A 96 3.37 -16.61 -1.81
CA VAL A 96 2.84 -16.30 -0.49
C VAL A 96 3.83 -15.40 0.24
N LEU A 97 3.34 -14.29 0.77
CA LEU A 97 4.10 -13.42 1.66
C LEU A 97 3.54 -13.55 3.07
N THR A 98 4.36 -14.03 4.00
CA THR A 98 4.03 -14.13 5.43
C THR A 98 4.91 -13.17 6.21
N VAL A 99 4.32 -12.37 7.09
CA VAL A 99 5.01 -11.43 7.97
C VAL A 99 4.57 -11.67 9.41
N GLU A 100 5.55 -11.79 10.30
CA GLU A 100 5.36 -11.90 11.75
C GLU A 100 6.33 -10.94 12.45
N GLY A 101 5.80 -9.90 13.09
CA GLY A 101 6.61 -8.80 13.60
C GLY A 101 7.32 -8.10 12.44
N ASP A 102 8.64 -7.99 12.52
CA ASP A 102 9.45 -7.38 11.46
C ASP A 102 10.11 -8.44 10.56
N LYS A 103 9.72 -9.72 10.67
CA LYS A 103 10.26 -10.81 9.84
C LYS A 103 9.29 -11.15 8.74
N ALA A 104 9.79 -11.28 7.52
CA ALA A 104 9.02 -11.71 6.38
C ALA A 104 9.63 -12.92 5.69
N ARG A 105 8.75 -13.74 5.12
CA ARG A 105 9.06 -14.87 4.24
C ARG A 105 8.24 -14.75 2.97
N LEU A 106 8.92 -14.76 1.84
CA LEU A 106 8.33 -14.83 0.51
C LEU A 106 8.58 -16.23 -0.06
N ASP A 107 7.51 -17.01 -0.18
CA ASP A 107 7.52 -18.30 -0.87
C ASP A 107 7.10 -18.09 -2.32
N ILE A 108 8.04 -18.22 -3.26
CA ILE A 108 7.84 -17.95 -4.70
C ILE A 108 8.69 -18.93 -5.49
N ASP A 109 8.21 -19.42 -6.64
CA ASP A 109 8.98 -20.34 -7.53
C ASP A 109 9.63 -21.55 -6.82
N GLY A 110 8.96 -22.09 -5.79
CA GLY A 110 9.46 -23.24 -5.02
C GLY A 110 10.64 -22.95 -4.08
N ARG A 111 10.94 -21.67 -3.81
CA ARG A 111 11.97 -21.21 -2.87
C ARG A 111 11.38 -20.27 -1.83
N THR A 112 11.97 -20.28 -0.63
CA THR A 112 11.66 -19.33 0.44
C THR A 112 12.75 -18.26 0.51
N VAL A 113 12.36 -17.00 0.43
CA VAL A 113 13.23 -15.84 0.60
C VAL A 113 12.86 -15.15 1.92
N ALA A 114 13.79 -15.08 2.87
CA ALA A 114 13.55 -14.44 4.17
C ALA A 114 14.18 -13.05 4.21
N SER A 115 13.45 -12.07 4.75
CA SER A 115 13.96 -10.70 4.94
C SER A 115 13.34 -10.03 6.16
N THR A 116 13.82 -8.82 6.44
CA THR A 116 13.14 -7.89 7.33
C THR A 116 12.02 -7.20 6.56
N PHE A 117 10.87 -7.07 7.20
CA PHE A 117 9.72 -6.32 6.71
C PHE A 117 9.68 -4.93 7.31
N ARG A 118 9.38 -3.93 6.49
CA ARG A 118 9.29 -2.53 6.95
C ARG A 118 7.84 -2.09 7.02
N TRP A 119 7.40 -1.78 8.23
CA TRP A 119 6.11 -1.13 8.48
C TRP A 119 6.27 0.39 8.46
N LEU A 120 6.13 1.04 7.30
CA LEU A 120 6.27 2.50 7.20
C LEU A 120 4.89 3.17 7.25
N CYS A 121 4.47 3.61 8.45
CA CYS A 121 3.37 4.59 8.54
C CYS A 121 3.77 5.86 7.81
N SER A 122 3.01 6.21 6.77
CA SER A 122 3.09 7.55 6.21
C SER A 122 2.35 8.51 7.14
N ASP A 123 3.07 9.10 8.09
CA ASP A 123 2.57 10.32 8.73
C ASP A 123 2.56 11.42 7.67
N VAL A 124 1.42 11.63 7.00
CA VAL A 124 1.17 12.88 6.27
C VAL A 124 0.82 13.95 7.31
N ALA A 125 1.80 14.32 8.12
CA ALA A 125 1.73 15.46 9.03
C ALA A 125 3.14 15.93 9.40
N SER A 126 3.87 16.50 8.45
CA SER A 126 4.96 17.46 8.70
C SER A 126 5.43 18.11 7.39
N SER A 127 4.65 19.06 6.87
CA SER A 127 5.24 20.14 6.08
C SER A 127 5.29 21.37 6.98
N PRO A 128 6.47 21.86 7.40
CA PRO A 128 6.59 23.18 7.97
C PRO A 128 6.55 24.19 6.82
N GLY A 129 5.66 25.17 6.92
CA GLY A 129 5.55 26.31 6.00
C GLY A 129 4.64 27.36 6.60
#